data_AF-A0AA35TIR0-F1
#
_entry.id   AF-A0AA35TIR0-F1
#
_cell.length_a   1.000
_cell.length_b   1.000
_cell.length_c   1.000
_cell.angle_alpha   90.00
_cell.angle_beta   90.00
_cell.angle_gamma   90.00
#
_symmetry.space_group_name_H-M   'P 1'
#
loop_
_entity.id
_entity.type
_entity.pdbx_description
1 polymer ?
#
loop_
_entity_poly.entity_id
_entity_poly.type
_entity_poly.pdbx_seq_one_letter_code
_entity_poly.pdbx_strand_id
1 'polypeptide(L)'
;MTQNGTRKNQIEEAIEVAAEAHQGQYRKGTCTPYITHPYAVGLILMEAGCTEAMIIAGILHDTVEDTDLTLEFIREHFGDSIADIVEGCSENKALRWRARKTERIEALRTASPEVCIVTCADKLHNLRTIISEYDVIGDTIWDRFHGSVEDQAWYYRSILGAIADRDAALQKSVERAKLSKHDSGANTHSDGNDTAPQQEPSDSNDARKTPTAIDAVNPQLFRQFQQAVAYLFDGGLRDSMKIAYAFRRCASYPYNGGELPTDATDRRRFLEHSKKIGFDGIELPAMNLPDAEAATFRSELEDAGMPCVAIRGGGGAAHPRVAAANKQSMINAVNFAANIGAGVVNSTVTTPPRDPDGKGTYRGASVSQGSSRLASAVDYERTAKAVSEVAGIAADQGVEISIEIHQNSIADNSWSALHLLELIDAPNVGVNPDLGNIYWTYDTPEESCEAAIAALASHVNYWHCKSLYRVHIP
;
A
#
# COMPACT_ATOMS: atom_id res chain seq x y z
N MET A 1 -20.95 49.50 1.72
CA MET A 1 -20.10 48.71 2.62
C MET A 1 -20.81 47.39 2.86
N THR A 2 -20.43 46.34 2.14
CA THR A 2 -20.91 44.97 2.33
C THR A 2 -19.66 44.13 2.53
N GLN A 3 -19.46 43.66 3.77
CA GLN A 3 -18.41 42.72 4.13
C GLN A 3 -18.67 41.39 3.43
N ASN A 4 -17.97 41.12 2.33
CA ASN A 4 -17.72 39.77 1.85
C ASN A 4 -16.29 39.42 2.22
N GLY A 5 -16.05 39.15 3.50
CA GLY A 5 -14.86 38.44 3.93
C GLY A 5 -15.06 36.97 3.58
N THR A 6 -14.23 36.43 2.71
CA THR A 6 -14.15 34.98 2.45
C THR A 6 -13.93 34.30 3.80
N ARG A 7 -14.90 33.50 4.27
CA ARG A 7 -14.78 32.76 5.53
C ARG A 7 -13.53 31.87 5.41
N LYS A 8 -12.58 32.02 6.32
CA LYS A 8 -11.33 31.25 6.31
C LYS A 8 -11.67 29.75 6.42
N ASN A 9 -10.96 28.91 5.69
CA ASN A 9 -11.14 27.46 5.75
C ASN A 9 -10.73 26.97 7.15
N GLN A 10 -11.60 26.22 7.84
CA GLN A 10 -11.34 25.79 9.23
C GLN A 10 -10.11 24.87 9.33
N ILE A 11 -9.78 24.13 8.26
CA ILE A 11 -8.54 23.35 8.18
C ILE A 11 -7.31 24.27 8.15
N GLU A 12 -7.35 25.34 7.34
CA GLU A 12 -6.24 26.32 7.26
C GLU A 12 -6.04 27.01 8.62
N GLU A 13 -7.13 27.41 9.26
CA GLU A 13 -7.10 28.00 10.61
C GLU A 13 -6.52 27.03 11.65
N ALA A 14 -6.91 25.75 11.62
CA ALA A 14 -6.35 24.74 12.51
C ALA A 14 -4.84 24.54 12.29
N ILE A 15 -4.37 24.58 11.04
CA ILE A 15 -2.94 24.47 10.71
C ILE A 15 -2.18 25.67 11.28
N GLU A 16 -2.70 26.88 11.11
CA GLU A 16 -2.08 28.08 11.67
C GLU A 16 -2.01 28.03 13.20
N VAL A 17 -3.12 27.69 13.86
CA VAL A 17 -3.18 27.55 15.33
C VAL A 17 -2.18 26.51 15.81
N ALA A 18 -2.12 25.33 15.18
CA ALA A 18 -1.14 24.30 15.54
C ALA A 18 0.31 24.75 15.28
N ALA A 19 0.56 25.47 14.18
CA ALA A 19 1.89 25.96 13.83
C ALA A 19 2.40 27.01 14.83
N GLU A 20 1.53 27.93 15.26
CA GLU A 20 1.82 28.92 16.29
C GLU A 20 2.05 28.27 17.65
N ALA A 21 1.17 27.34 18.05
CA ALA A 21 1.26 26.66 19.34
C ALA A 21 2.53 25.81 19.50
N HIS A 22 2.96 25.14 18.42
CA HIS A 22 4.19 24.35 18.40
C HIS A 22 5.42 25.14 17.92
N GLN A 23 5.34 26.48 17.84
CA GLN A 23 6.47 27.29 17.39
C GLN A 23 7.71 27.07 18.27
N GLY A 24 8.85 26.77 17.63
CA GLY A 24 10.11 26.50 18.31
C GLY A 24 10.24 25.08 18.89
N GLN A 25 9.21 24.23 18.75
CA GLN A 25 9.28 22.82 19.10
C GLN A 25 9.82 21.97 17.92
N TYR A 26 10.57 20.92 18.25
CA TYR A 26 11.17 20.02 17.27
C TYR A 26 10.86 18.56 17.60
N ARG A 27 10.78 17.70 16.58
CA ARG A 27 10.62 16.25 16.75
C ARG A 27 11.84 15.69 17.50
N LYS A 28 11.57 14.81 18.47
CA LYS A 28 12.56 14.33 19.44
C LYS A 28 13.82 13.78 18.77
N GLY A 29 14.97 14.39 19.09
CA GLY A 29 16.28 13.99 18.57
C GLY A 29 16.55 14.42 17.12
N THR A 30 15.77 15.35 16.57
CA THR A 30 15.93 15.86 15.19
C THR A 30 15.86 17.39 15.14
N CYS A 31 16.18 17.97 13.97
CA CYS A 31 15.94 19.39 13.66
C CYS A 31 14.62 19.62 12.91
N THR A 32 13.75 18.61 12.81
CA THR A 32 12.47 18.71 12.08
C THR A 32 11.45 19.45 12.94
N PRO A 33 10.82 20.55 12.44
CA PRO A 33 9.79 21.28 13.19
C PRO A 33 8.63 20.37 13.60
N TYR A 34 8.11 20.54 14.82
CA TYR A 34 7.08 19.64 15.36
C TYR A 34 5.78 19.65 14.53
N ILE A 35 5.40 20.81 14.00
CA ILE A 35 4.20 21.00 13.15
C ILE A 35 4.10 20.04 11.96
N THR A 36 5.24 19.49 11.50
CA THR A 36 5.25 18.45 10.45
C THR A 36 4.44 17.22 10.84
N HIS A 37 4.41 16.84 12.12
CA HIS A 37 3.64 15.70 12.59
C HIS A 37 2.12 15.95 12.58
N PRO A 38 1.58 16.99 13.27
CA PRO A 38 0.15 17.26 13.21
C PRO A 38 -0.36 17.49 11.78
N TYR A 39 0.44 18.15 10.92
CA TYR A 39 0.11 18.31 9.51
C TYR A 39 0.01 16.96 8.78
N ALA A 40 0.98 16.07 8.97
CA ALA A 40 0.96 14.74 8.36
C ALA A 40 -0.16 13.84 8.90
N VAL A 41 -0.56 13.98 10.17
CA VAL A 41 -1.75 13.31 10.72
C VAL A 41 -3.01 13.79 10.02
N GLY A 42 -3.17 15.10 9.81
CA GLY A 42 -4.25 15.66 9.01
C GLY A 42 -4.31 15.11 7.58
N LEU A 43 -3.14 14.99 6.92
CA LEU A 43 -3.04 14.40 5.58
C LEU A 43 -3.45 12.92 5.56
N ILE A 44 -3.00 12.11 6.52
CA ILE A 44 -3.39 10.70 6.63
C ILE A 44 -4.91 10.57 6.78
N LEU A 45 -5.53 11.42 7.60
CA LEU A 45 -6.98 11.42 7.79
C LEU A 45 -7.73 11.85 6.52
N MET A 46 -7.19 12.83 5.79
CA MET A 46 -7.74 13.28 4.51
C MET A 46 -7.66 12.19 3.44
N GLU A 47 -6.50 11.54 3.30
CA GLU A 47 -6.31 10.38 2.40
C GLU A 47 -7.23 9.21 2.78
N ALA A 48 -7.50 9.05 4.07
CA ALA A 48 -8.44 8.07 4.57
C ALA A 48 -9.93 8.45 4.37
N GLY A 49 -10.24 9.60 3.76
CA GLY A 49 -11.60 10.04 3.50
C GLY A 49 -12.38 10.41 4.77
N CYS A 50 -11.68 10.82 5.84
CA CYS A 50 -12.31 11.22 7.10
C CYS A 50 -13.05 12.56 6.98
N THR A 51 -13.92 12.85 7.95
CA THR A 51 -14.64 14.13 7.99
C THR A 51 -13.72 15.30 8.30
N GLU A 52 -14.12 16.50 7.90
CA GLU A 52 -13.38 17.74 8.17
C GLU A 52 -13.10 17.93 9.68
N ALA A 53 -14.07 17.61 10.54
CA ALA A 53 -13.90 17.67 12.00
C ALA A 53 -12.78 16.74 12.50
N MET A 54 -12.65 15.54 11.93
CA MET A 54 -11.59 14.61 12.30
C MET A 54 -10.22 15.08 11.79
N ILE A 55 -10.16 15.64 10.58
CA ILE A 55 -8.94 16.23 10.01
C ILE A 55 -8.45 17.37 10.91
N ILE A 56 -9.34 18.29 11.29
CA ILE A 56 -9.02 19.41 12.21
C ILE A 56 -8.58 18.87 13.57
N ALA A 57 -9.31 17.92 14.16
CA ALA A 57 -8.94 17.33 15.44
C ALA A 57 -7.57 16.61 15.37
N GLY A 58 -7.25 15.95 14.26
CA GLY A 58 -5.93 15.37 14.02
C GLY A 58 -4.81 16.40 13.91
N ILE A 59 -5.08 17.57 13.33
CA ILE A 59 -4.13 18.69 13.28
C ILE A 59 -3.92 19.31 14.67
N LEU A 60 -4.95 19.27 15.54
CA LEU A 60 -4.90 19.88 16.87
C LEU A 60 -4.59 18.88 18.00
N HIS A 61 -4.46 17.58 17.73
CA HIS A 61 -4.53 16.53 18.76
C HIS A 61 -3.50 16.66 19.89
N ASP A 62 -2.28 17.11 19.58
CA ASP A 62 -1.20 17.28 20.55
C ASP A 62 -1.16 18.68 21.18
N THR A 63 -1.97 19.63 20.70
CA THR A 63 -1.85 21.04 21.12
C THR A 63 -2.18 21.23 22.59
N VAL A 64 -3.20 20.56 23.12
CA VAL A 64 -3.57 20.63 24.54
C VAL A 64 -2.57 19.87 25.42
N GLU A 65 -1.93 18.84 24.88
CA GLU A 65 -1.00 17.99 25.64
C GLU A 65 0.42 18.60 25.74
N ASP A 66 0.88 19.30 24.69
CA ASP A 66 2.27 19.74 24.54
C ASP A 66 2.43 21.27 24.38
N THR A 67 1.36 22.06 24.52
CA THR A 67 1.39 23.53 24.43
C THR A 67 0.49 24.19 25.49
N ASP A 68 0.42 25.52 25.51
CA ASP A 68 -0.45 26.28 26.42
C ASP A 68 -1.91 26.40 25.92
N LEU A 69 -2.26 25.80 24.77
CA LEU A 69 -3.63 25.79 24.27
C LEU A 69 -4.56 24.98 25.18
N THR A 70 -5.80 25.47 25.35
CA THR A 70 -6.80 24.84 26.21
C THR A 70 -7.94 24.21 25.40
N LEU A 71 -8.61 23.22 25.98
CA LEU A 71 -9.82 22.66 25.38
C LEU A 71 -10.94 23.70 25.25
N GLU A 72 -11.02 24.67 26.16
CA GLU A 72 -11.98 25.78 26.09
C GLU A 72 -11.74 26.63 24.84
N PHE A 73 -10.48 26.97 24.53
CA PHE A 73 -10.13 27.65 23.30
C PHE A 73 -10.58 26.85 22.07
N ILE A 74 -10.32 25.54 22.04
CA ILE A 74 -10.73 24.69 20.91
C ILE A 74 -12.26 24.63 20.77
N ARG A 75 -13.00 24.54 21.88
CA ARG A 75 -14.47 24.58 21.87
C ARG A 75 -14.99 25.88 21.28
N GLU A 76 -14.43 27.01 21.69
CA GLU A 76 -14.85 28.34 21.21
C GLU A 76 -14.55 28.57 19.72
N HIS A 77 -13.40 28.10 19.23
CA HIS A 77 -12.92 28.40 17.87
C HIS A 77 -13.35 27.35 16.83
N PHE A 78 -13.40 26.07 17.23
CA PHE A 78 -13.65 24.95 16.32
C PHE A 78 -14.92 24.16 16.66
N GLY A 79 -15.46 24.31 17.88
CA GLY A 79 -16.70 23.68 18.32
C GLY A 79 -16.52 22.41 19.14
N ASP A 80 -17.58 22.03 19.85
CA ASP A 80 -17.57 20.92 20.82
C ASP A 80 -17.12 19.59 20.22
N SER A 81 -17.61 19.25 19.03
CA SER A 81 -17.28 17.97 18.38
C SER A 81 -15.78 17.79 18.14
N ILE A 82 -15.04 18.87 17.85
CA ILE A 82 -13.60 18.81 17.61
C ILE A 82 -12.85 18.75 18.94
N ALA A 83 -13.27 19.57 19.91
CA ALA A 83 -12.69 19.56 21.23
C ALA A 83 -12.83 18.22 21.95
N ASP A 84 -13.98 17.55 21.81
CA ASP A 84 -14.23 16.23 22.40
C ASP A 84 -13.31 15.16 21.79
N ILE A 85 -12.98 15.26 20.49
CA ILE A 85 -12.00 14.36 19.87
C ILE A 85 -10.58 14.65 20.37
N VAL A 86 -10.19 15.93 20.47
CA VAL A 86 -8.87 16.35 20.98
C VAL A 86 -8.68 15.93 22.44
N GLU A 87 -9.69 16.15 23.28
CA GLU A 87 -9.72 15.69 24.67
C GLU A 87 -9.58 14.16 24.72
N GLY A 88 -10.37 13.47 23.89
CA GLY A 88 -10.31 12.02 23.74
C GLY A 88 -8.98 11.51 23.22
N CYS A 89 -8.10 12.33 22.64
CA CYS A 89 -6.75 11.96 22.18
C CYS A 89 -5.64 12.30 23.19
N SER A 90 -5.90 13.22 24.12
CA SER A 90 -4.90 13.74 25.06
C SER A 90 -4.59 12.76 26.20
N GLU A 91 -3.36 12.78 26.70
CA GLU A 91 -2.93 11.97 27.85
C GLU A 91 -2.68 12.76 29.14
N ASN A 92 -2.90 12.13 30.29
CA ASN A 92 -2.60 12.73 31.59
C ASN A 92 -1.08 12.71 31.89
N LYS A 93 -0.38 13.80 31.61
CA LYS A 93 1.07 13.97 31.83
C LYS A 93 1.50 13.87 33.31
N ALA A 94 0.59 13.89 34.29
CA ALA A 94 0.93 13.70 35.70
C ALA A 94 1.33 12.26 36.04
N LEU A 95 0.96 11.29 35.18
CA LEU A 95 1.27 9.87 35.37
C LEU A 95 2.63 9.50 34.75
N ARG A 96 3.30 8.51 35.36
CA ARG A 96 4.50 7.89 34.77
C ARG A 96 4.15 7.22 33.44
N TRP A 97 5.13 7.12 32.54
CA TRP A 97 4.95 6.64 31.16
C TRP A 97 4.09 5.38 31.05
N ARG A 98 4.43 4.28 31.73
CA ARG A 98 3.68 3.01 31.64
C ARG A 98 2.23 3.13 32.13
N ALA A 99 2.00 3.88 33.21
CA ALA A 99 0.66 4.10 33.77
C ALA A 99 -0.20 4.95 32.82
N ARG A 100 0.37 6.05 32.30
CA ARG A 100 -0.26 6.91 31.29
C ARG A 100 -0.65 6.14 30.03
N LYS A 101 0.26 5.29 29.52
CA LYS A 101 -0.03 4.44 28.35
C LYS A 101 -1.10 3.39 28.64
N THR A 102 -1.13 2.83 29.85
CA THR A 102 -2.18 1.86 30.25
C THR A 102 -3.55 2.53 30.32
N GLU A 103 -3.64 3.72 30.91
CA GLU A 103 -4.89 4.51 30.94
C GLU A 103 -5.39 4.82 29.52
N ARG A 104 -4.48 5.22 28.62
CA ARG A 104 -4.80 5.44 27.20
C ARG A 104 -5.39 4.19 26.54
N ILE A 105 -4.75 3.03 26.72
CA ILE A 105 -5.20 1.75 26.15
C ILE A 105 -6.61 1.41 26.64
N GLU A 106 -6.88 1.56 27.94
CA GLU A 106 -8.19 1.25 28.51
C GLU A 106 -9.27 2.25 28.06
N ALA A 107 -8.94 3.54 27.95
CA ALA A 107 -9.86 4.55 27.44
C ALA A 107 -10.31 4.23 25.99
N LEU A 108 -9.39 3.78 25.13
CA LEU A 108 -9.70 3.42 23.74
C LEU A 108 -10.74 2.30 23.60
N ARG A 109 -10.90 1.43 24.61
CA ARG A 109 -11.90 0.36 24.60
C ARG A 109 -13.35 0.87 24.60
N THR A 110 -13.54 2.12 25.03
CA THR A 110 -14.86 2.76 25.16
C THR A 110 -14.97 4.11 24.44
N ALA A 111 -13.88 4.57 23.81
CA ALA A 111 -13.82 5.84 23.10
C ALA A 111 -14.78 5.91 21.90
N SER A 112 -15.05 7.12 21.41
CA SER A 112 -15.80 7.29 20.15
C SER A 112 -15.01 6.75 18.95
N PRO A 113 -15.68 6.37 17.83
CA PRO A 113 -14.99 5.96 16.61
C PRO A 113 -13.99 7.01 16.12
N GLU A 114 -14.34 8.29 16.24
CA GLU A 114 -13.54 9.41 15.77
C GLU A 114 -12.21 9.49 16.51
N VAL A 115 -12.22 9.32 17.84
CA VAL A 115 -11.01 9.27 18.68
C VAL A 115 -10.11 8.11 18.29
N CYS A 116 -10.68 6.93 18.04
CA CYS A 116 -9.91 5.75 17.60
C CYS A 116 -9.24 6.00 16.24
N ILE A 117 -9.95 6.61 15.28
CA ILE A 117 -9.43 6.89 13.95
C ILE A 117 -8.31 7.93 13.98
N VAL A 118 -8.48 9.02 14.73
CA VAL A 118 -7.42 10.03 14.93
C VAL A 118 -6.20 9.40 15.62
N THR A 119 -6.43 8.55 16.63
CA THR A 119 -5.35 7.79 17.29
C THR A 119 -4.61 6.88 16.30
N CYS A 120 -5.32 6.18 15.41
CA CYS A 120 -4.68 5.36 14.38
C CYS A 120 -3.79 6.19 13.45
N ALA A 121 -4.26 7.36 13.00
CA ALA A 121 -3.48 8.24 12.13
C ALA A 121 -2.22 8.78 12.82
N ASP A 122 -2.34 9.23 14.07
CA ASP A 122 -1.21 9.64 14.92
C ASP A 122 -0.19 8.51 15.07
N LYS A 123 -0.63 7.32 15.51
CA LYS A 123 0.28 6.19 15.74
C LYS A 123 0.88 5.64 14.45
N LEU A 124 0.15 5.65 13.35
CA LEU A 124 0.67 5.30 12.04
C LEU A 124 1.78 6.27 11.61
N HIS A 125 1.57 7.59 11.75
CA HIS A 125 2.61 8.56 11.41
C HIS A 125 3.86 8.37 12.28
N ASN A 126 3.68 8.18 13.59
CA ASN A 126 4.78 7.93 14.51
C ASN A 126 5.58 6.68 14.13
N LEU A 127 4.91 5.57 13.80
CA LEU A 127 5.59 4.36 13.32
C LEU A 127 6.29 4.57 11.98
N ARG A 128 5.68 5.27 11.02
CA ARG A 128 6.31 5.58 9.73
C ARG A 128 7.59 6.42 9.91
N THR A 129 7.56 7.38 10.83
CA THR A 129 8.78 8.14 11.19
C THR A 129 9.83 7.23 11.79
N ILE A 130 9.47 6.38 12.77
CA ILE A 130 10.41 5.44 13.39
C ILE A 130 11.01 4.51 12.34
N ILE A 131 10.21 3.91 11.46
CA ILE A 131 10.66 3.04 10.37
C ILE A 131 11.67 3.77 9.48
N SER A 132 11.32 4.96 8.99
CA SER A 132 12.19 5.73 8.10
C SER A 132 13.54 6.09 8.73
N GLU A 133 13.57 6.35 10.04
CA GLU A 133 14.81 6.65 10.75
C GLU A 133 15.58 5.39 11.14
N TYR A 134 14.88 4.32 11.54
CA TYR A 134 15.46 3.03 11.89
C TYR A 134 16.24 2.43 10.71
N ASP A 135 15.77 2.65 9.48
CA ASP A 135 16.47 2.24 8.27
C ASP A 135 17.76 3.05 8.01
N VAL A 136 17.94 4.21 8.66
CA VAL A 136 19.16 5.05 8.56
C VAL A 136 20.12 4.83 9.72
N ILE A 137 19.62 4.80 10.96
CA ILE A 137 20.46 4.80 12.18
C ILE A 137 20.36 3.51 13.00
N GLY A 138 19.55 2.54 12.57
CA GLY A 138 19.38 1.25 13.25
C GLY A 138 18.90 1.40 14.69
N ASP A 139 19.32 0.48 15.56
CA ASP A 139 18.85 0.38 16.94
C ASP A 139 19.06 1.63 17.81
N THR A 140 19.94 2.55 17.39
CA THR A 140 20.16 3.82 18.11
C THR A 140 18.92 4.71 18.14
N ILE A 141 17.92 4.47 17.28
CA ILE A 141 16.64 5.17 17.32
C ILE A 141 15.92 4.98 18.67
N TRP A 142 16.10 3.82 19.31
CA TRP A 142 15.40 3.44 20.53
C TRP A 142 15.81 4.27 21.75
N ASP A 143 17.04 4.81 21.74
CA ASP A 143 17.55 5.73 22.78
C ASP A 143 16.72 7.03 22.89
N ARG A 144 15.95 7.34 21.83
CA ARG A 144 15.05 8.49 21.82
C ARG A 144 13.71 8.21 22.50
N PHE A 145 13.40 7.00 22.93
CA PHE A 145 12.08 6.67 23.51
C PHE A 145 12.20 6.34 25.01
N HIS A 146 11.06 6.40 25.72
CA HIS A 146 11.00 5.96 27.11
C HIS A 146 10.65 4.48 27.15
N GLY A 147 11.37 3.70 27.95
CA GLY A 147 11.18 2.25 28.02
C GLY A 147 11.96 1.49 26.94
N SER A 148 11.89 0.18 27.00
CA SER A 148 12.54 -0.75 26.07
C SER A 148 11.82 -0.82 24.72
N VAL A 149 12.44 -1.48 23.72
CA VAL A 149 11.77 -1.79 22.44
C VAL A 149 10.52 -2.64 22.68
N GLU A 150 10.59 -3.55 23.65
CA GLU A 150 9.49 -4.39 24.09
C GLU A 150 8.36 -3.57 24.73
N ASP A 151 8.68 -2.50 25.46
CA ASP A 151 7.70 -1.56 25.98
C ASP A 151 7.00 -0.80 24.85
N GLN A 152 7.74 -0.35 23.84
CA GLN A 152 7.15 0.29 22.65
C GLN A 152 6.25 -0.69 21.90
N ALA A 153 6.73 -1.90 21.64
CA ALA A 153 5.98 -2.94 20.96
C ALA A 153 4.69 -3.31 21.72
N TRP A 154 4.77 -3.45 23.05
CA TRP A 154 3.60 -3.65 23.90
C TRP A 154 2.57 -2.53 23.70
N TYR A 155 3.02 -1.27 23.70
CA TYR A 155 2.12 -0.12 23.61
C TYR A 155 1.35 -0.11 22.28
N TYR A 156 2.05 -0.20 21.15
CA TYR A 156 1.40 -0.18 19.84
C TYR A 156 0.49 -1.41 19.61
N ARG A 157 0.93 -2.61 20.01
CA ARG A 157 0.09 -3.82 19.94
C ARG A 157 -1.16 -3.71 20.82
N SER A 158 -1.04 -3.11 21.99
CA SER A 158 -2.17 -2.94 22.91
C SER A 158 -3.19 -1.92 22.40
N ILE A 159 -2.76 -0.85 21.71
CA ILE A 159 -3.68 0.07 21.02
C ILE A 159 -4.48 -0.68 19.95
N LEU A 160 -3.80 -1.46 19.10
CA LEU A 160 -4.47 -2.27 18.08
C LEU A 160 -5.50 -3.23 18.70
N GLY A 161 -5.12 -3.92 19.77
CA GLY A 161 -6.03 -4.81 20.50
C GLY A 161 -7.24 -4.07 21.09
N ALA A 162 -7.02 -2.93 21.75
CA ALA A 162 -8.10 -2.16 22.36
C ALA A 162 -9.13 -1.65 21.34
N ILE A 163 -8.66 -1.16 20.19
CA ILE A 163 -9.54 -0.70 19.10
C ILE A 163 -10.29 -1.88 18.48
N ALA A 164 -9.63 -3.01 18.22
CA ALA A 164 -10.28 -4.21 17.70
C ALA A 164 -11.35 -4.77 18.66
N ASP A 165 -11.06 -4.81 19.96
CA ASP A 165 -11.99 -5.29 20.98
C ASP A 165 -13.23 -4.40 21.11
N ARG A 166 -13.02 -3.07 21.13
CA ARG A 166 -14.08 -2.06 21.11
C ARG A 166 -15.04 -2.30 19.95
N ASP A 167 -14.47 -2.46 18.77
CA ASP A 167 -15.21 -2.59 17.54
C ASP A 167 -16.00 -3.91 17.47
N ALA A 168 -15.40 -5.01 17.90
CA ALA A 168 -16.09 -6.30 18.04
C ALA A 168 -17.26 -6.22 19.06
N ALA A 169 -17.10 -5.46 20.15
CA ALA A 169 -18.17 -5.24 21.12
C ALA A 169 -19.32 -4.40 20.54
N LEU A 170 -19.00 -3.39 19.73
CA LEU A 170 -19.98 -2.55 19.06
C LEU A 170 -20.79 -3.35 18.01
N GLN A 171 -20.12 -4.18 17.21
CA GLN A 171 -20.78 -5.06 16.24
C GLN A 171 -21.78 -6.00 16.93
N LYS A 172 -21.37 -6.69 17.99
CA LYS A 172 -22.26 -7.55 18.79
C LYS A 172 -23.46 -6.78 19.37
N SER A 173 -23.26 -5.53 19.80
CA SER A 173 -24.33 -4.70 20.34
C SER A 173 -25.35 -4.30 19.27
N VAL A 174 -24.89 -3.98 18.06
CA VAL A 174 -25.75 -3.67 16.91
C VAL A 174 -26.49 -4.91 16.42
N GLU A 175 -25.85 -6.07 16.37
CA GLU A 175 -26.52 -7.34 16.06
C GLU A 175 -27.63 -7.66 17.07
N ARG A 176 -27.36 -7.52 18.37
CA ARG A 176 -28.38 -7.68 19.42
C ARG A 176 -29.54 -6.70 19.27
N ALA A 177 -29.27 -5.44 18.94
CA ALA A 177 -30.30 -4.44 18.72
C ALA A 177 -31.16 -4.73 17.46
N LYS A 178 -30.55 -5.27 16.39
CA LYS A 178 -31.27 -5.74 15.20
C LYS A 178 -32.20 -6.92 15.52
N LEU A 179 -31.73 -7.89 16.30
CA LEU A 179 -32.51 -9.05 16.74
C LEU A 179 -33.69 -8.64 17.64
N SER A 180 -33.47 -7.72 18.60
CA SER A 180 -34.52 -7.22 19.50
C SER A 180 -35.62 -6.42 18.80
N LYS A 181 -35.30 -5.75 17.68
CA LYS A 181 -36.30 -5.05 16.84
C LYS A 181 -37.11 -6.01 15.97
N HIS A 182 -36.63 -7.22 15.71
CA HIS A 182 -37.36 -8.23 14.96
C HIS A 182 -38.41 -8.95 15.84
N ASP A 183 -38.08 -9.19 17.12
CA ASP A 183 -39.01 -9.81 18.09
C ASP A 183 -40.15 -8.89 18.55
N SER A 184 -40.01 -7.57 18.40
CA SER A 184 -41.05 -6.60 18.79
C SER A 184 -42.07 -6.28 17.69
N GLY A 185 -41.92 -6.87 16.50
CA GLY A 185 -42.86 -6.73 15.36
C GLY A 185 -43.97 -7.79 15.30
N ALA A 186 -43.96 -8.79 16.19
CA ALA A 186 -44.87 -9.92 16.14
C ALA A 186 -45.87 -9.94 17.31
N ASN A 187 -46.57 -8.83 17.58
CA ASN A 187 -47.82 -8.92 18.34
C ASN A 187 -48.68 -7.64 18.22
N THR A 188 -49.56 -7.59 17.22
CA THR A 188 -50.89 -6.95 17.31
C THR A 188 -51.79 -7.50 16.20
N HIS A 189 -52.53 -8.58 16.50
CA HIS A 189 -53.74 -8.93 15.75
C HIS A 189 -54.95 -8.49 16.57
N SER A 190 -55.71 -7.52 16.05
CA SER A 190 -57.14 -7.38 16.34
C SER A 190 -57.84 -6.71 15.16
N ASP A 191 -58.68 -7.52 14.50
CA ASP A 191 -59.87 -7.26 13.66
C ASP A 191 -60.22 -5.84 13.20
N GLY A 192 -60.52 -5.72 11.89
CA GLY A 192 -61.27 -4.60 11.34
C GLY A 192 -61.14 -4.46 9.82
N ASN A 193 -62.08 -5.04 9.09
CA ASN A 193 -62.25 -4.94 7.64
C ASN A 193 -62.81 -3.54 7.27
N ASP A 194 -62.20 -2.81 6.31
CA ASP A 194 -62.91 -2.05 5.28
C ASP A 194 -61.99 -1.36 4.25
N THR A 195 -62.49 -1.31 3.02
CA THR A 195 -61.86 -0.97 1.74
C THR A 195 -61.78 0.54 1.43
N ALA A 196 -60.62 1.05 0.97
CA ALA A 196 -60.46 2.10 -0.06
C ALA A 196 -58.96 2.40 -0.34
N PRO A 197 -58.56 2.80 -1.57
CA PRO A 197 -57.17 3.13 -1.88
C PRO A 197 -56.88 4.59 -1.52
N GLN A 198 -55.99 4.82 -0.56
CA GLN A 198 -55.46 6.15 -0.24
C GLN A 198 -53.97 6.24 -0.59
N GLN A 199 -53.66 7.40 -1.18
CA GLN A 199 -52.39 7.90 -1.69
C GLN A 199 -51.16 7.53 -0.85
N GLU A 200 -50.07 7.17 -1.55
CA GLU A 200 -48.73 7.03 -0.96
C GLU A 200 -48.32 8.32 -0.25
N PRO A 201 -47.96 8.27 1.05
CA PRO A 201 -47.28 9.37 1.71
C PRO A 201 -45.81 9.38 1.29
N SER A 202 -45.31 10.58 1.00
CA SER A 202 -43.90 10.87 0.76
C SER A 202 -43.02 10.39 1.92
N ASP A 203 -42.13 9.43 1.65
CA ASP A 203 -41.05 9.02 2.55
C ASP A 203 -40.02 10.15 2.69
N SER A 204 -40.30 11.10 3.58
CA SER A 204 -39.28 11.92 4.23
C SER A 204 -39.03 11.32 5.62
N ASN A 205 -38.21 10.28 5.71
CA ASN A 205 -37.66 9.85 6.99
C ASN A 205 -36.20 9.44 6.81
N ASP A 206 -35.37 10.49 6.77
CA ASP A 206 -33.93 10.45 6.96
C ASP A 206 -33.59 9.98 8.38
N ALA A 207 -33.85 8.71 8.64
CA ALA A 207 -33.35 8.00 9.81
C ALA A 207 -31.90 7.60 9.51
N ARG A 208 -30.99 8.54 9.81
CA ARG A 208 -29.55 8.33 10.00
C ARG A 208 -29.25 6.89 10.42
N LYS A 209 -28.80 6.07 9.46
CA LYS A 209 -28.14 4.79 9.70
C LYS A 209 -26.95 5.11 10.59
N THR A 210 -26.98 4.72 11.88
CA THR A 210 -25.82 4.83 12.76
C THR A 210 -24.78 3.83 12.25
N PRO A 211 -23.70 4.25 11.59
CA PRO A 211 -22.73 3.31 11.05
C PRO A 211 -21.93 2.72 12.22
N THR A 212 -21.78 1.39 12.25
CA THR A 212 -20.82 0.75 13.14
C THR A 212 -19.40 1.13 12.75
N ALA A 213 -18.54 1.35 13.74
CA ALA A 213 -17.16 1.75 13.53
C ALA A 213 -16.38 0.83 12.58
N ILE A 214 -16.61 -0.49 12.45
CA ILE A 214 -15.85 -1.27 11.45
C ILE A 214 -16.25 -0.98 9.99
N ASP A 215 -17.48 -0.52 9.74
CA ASP A 215 -17.91 -0.07 8.41
C ASP A 215 -17.61 1.44 8.20
N ALA A 216 -17.24 2.17 9.26
CA ALA A 216 -16.96 3.62 9.26
C ALA A 216 -15.49 4.00 9.56
N VAL A 217 -14.72 3.08 10.11
CA VAL A 217 -13.27 3.09 10.22
C VAL A 217 -12.83 2.65 8.85
N ASN A 218 -12.12 3.52 8.14
CA ASN A 218 -11.48 3.14 6.91
C ASN A 218 -10.61 1.89 7.20
N PRO A 219 -11.01 0.69 6.74
CA PRO A 219 -10.31 -0.54 7.11
C PRO A 219 -8.87 -0.50 6.60
N GLN A 220 -8.58 0.37 5.63
CA GLN A 220 -7.24 0.62 5.15
C GLN A 220 -6.35 1.31 6.18
N LEU A 221 -6.83 2.33 6.90
CA LEU A 221 -6.02 3.05 7.89
C LEU A 221 -5.61 2.12 9.04
N PHE A 222 -6.57 1.36 9.56
CA PHE A 222 -6.28 0.39 10.62
C PHE A 222 -5.34 -0.71 10.14
N ARG A 223 -5.53 -1.24 8.92
CA ARG A 223 -4.59 -2.21 8.32
C ARG A 223 -3.19 -1.64 8.14
N GLN A 224 -3.06 -0.40 7.67
CA GLN A 224 -1.75 0.27 7.54
C GLN A 224 -1.06 0.39 8.89
N PHE A 225 -1.82 0.71 9.94
CA PHE A 225 -1.29 0.76 11.30
C PHE A 225 -0.84 -0.64 11.78
N GLN A 226 -1.65 -1.68 11.56
CA GLN A 226 -1.26 -3.08 11.85
C GLN A 226 0.01 -3.51 11.10
N GLN A 227 0.11 -3.18 9.82
CA GLN A 227 1.28 -3.49 8.99
C GLN A 227 2.54 -2.79 9.48
N ALA A 228 2.43 -1.51 9.87
CA ALA A 228 3.57 -0.77 10.43
C ALA A 228 4.05 -1.37 11.76
N VAL A 229 3.13 -1.83 12.62
CA VAL A 229 3.48 -2.56 13.85
C VAL A 229 4.19 -3.87 13.54
N ALA A 230 3.64 -4.65 12.61
CA ALA A 230 4.23 -5.94 12.22
C ALA A 230 5.62 -5.78 11.59
N TYR A 231 5.78 -4.78 10.71
CA TYR A 231 7.07 -4.47 10.08
C TYR A 231 8.13 -4.12 11.13
N LEU A 232 7.80 -3.26 12.09
CA LEU A 232 8.77 -2.74 13.04
C LEU A 232 9.10 -3.73 14.18
N PHE A 233 8.11 -4.51 14.66
CA PHE A 233 8.24 -5.28 15.89
C PHE A 233 8.13 -6.79 15.73
N ASP A 234 7.62 -7.31 14.61
CA ASP A 234 7.40 -8.74 14.42
C ASP A 234 8.48 -9.39 13.52
N GLY A 235 9.42 -8.60 12.98
CA GLY A 235 10.63 -9.03 12.25
C GLY A 235 10.39 -9.70 10.89
N GLY A 236 9.27 -10.41 10.74
CA GLY A 236 9.00 -11.27 9.58
C GLY A 236 8.85 -10.54 8.26
N LEU A 237 8.46 -9.26 8.25
CA LEU A 237 8.32 -8.45 7.02
C LEU A 237 9.61 -7.68 6.67
N ARG A 238 10.40 -7.27 7.66
CA ARG A 238 11.62 -6.48 7.44
C ARG A 238 12.78 -7.34 6.94
N ASP A 239 12.92 -8.55 7.49
CA ASP A 239 14.04 -9.44 7.14
C ASP A 239 13.75 -10.28 5.88
N SER A 240 12.52 -10.25 5.35
CA SER A 240 12.10 -11.06 4.20
C SER A 240 12.06 -10.30 2.87
N MET A 241 11.84 -8.99 2.87
CA MET A 241 11.70 -8.22 1.64
C MET A 241 13.06 -7.67 1.17
N LYS A 242 13.52 -8.14 0.01
CA LYS A 242 14.72 -7.65 -0.65
C LYS A 242 14.37 -6.57 -1.66
N ILE A 243 15.05 -5.43 -1.62
CA ILE A 243 14.87 -4.37 -2.61
C ILE A 243 15.89 -4.56 -3.74
N ALA A 244 15.38 -4.81 -4.94
CA ALA A 244 16.18 -5.01 -6.14
C ALA A 244 16.45 -3.69 -6.87
N TYR A 245 17.69 -3.44 -7.25
CA TYR A 245 18.02 -2.39 -8.22
C TYR A 245 17.54 -2.81 -9.60
N ALA A 246 16.40 -2.25 -10.04
CA ALA A 246 15.82 -2.52 -11.35
C ALA A 246 16.53 -1.72 -12.43
N PHE A 247 17.24 -2.42 -13.31
CA PHE A 247 18.10 -1.83 -14.32
C PHE A 247 17.28 -1.38 -15.56
N ARG A 248 16.74 -0.14 -15.53
CA ARG A 248 15.82 0.40 -16.56
C ARG A 248 16.28 1.75 -17.13
N ARG A 249 15.68 2.12 -18.28
CA ARG A 249 15.70 3.51 -18.79
C ARG A 249 15.17 4.41 -17.68
N CYS A 250 15.89 5.50 -17.39
CA CYS A 250 15.67 6.45 -16.29
C CYS A 250 16.35 6.13 -14.94
N ALA A 251 17.24 5.14 -14.87
CA ALA A 251 18.14 4.99 -13.71
C ALA A 251 19.09 6.20 -13.57
N SER A 252 19.14 6.83 -12.39
CA SER A 252 19.90 8.06 -12.16
C SER A 252 21.41 7.87 -12.08
N TYR A 253 21.91 6.64 -11.84
CA TYR A 253 23.36 6.42 -11.70
C TYR A 253 23.83 4.96 -11.91
N PRO A 254 24.86 4.72 -12.74
CA PRO A 254 25.20 5.49 -13.91
C PRO A 254 24.09 5.32 -14.94
N TYR A 255 23.68 6.41 -15.59
CA TYR A 255 22.83 6.30 -16.77
C TYR A 255 23.68 5.85 -17.97
N ASN A 256 23.73 4.54 -18.22
CA ASN A 256 24.40 3.96 -19.39
C ASN A 256 23.40 3.31 -20.35
N GLY A 257 22.24 3.95 -20.56
CA GLY A 257 21.19 3.42 -21.44
C GLY A 257 20.50 2.14 -20.92
N GLY A 258 20.80 1.70 -19.70
CA GLY A 258 20.31 0.44 -19.14
C GLY A 258 21.20 -0.76 -19.48
N GLU A 259 22.51 -0.56 -19.68
CA GLU A 259 23.54 -1.62 -19.79
C GLU A 259 24.60 -1.54 -18.68
N LEU A 260 24.92 -2.69 -18.05
CA LEU A 260 25.93 -2.75 -16.98
C LEU A 260 27.26 -2.23 -17.52
N PRO A 261 28.09 -1.57 -16.68
CA PRO A 261 29.45 -1.22 -17.11
C PRO A 261 30.20 -2.47 -17.57
N THR A 262 30.79 -2.41 -18.76
CA THR A 262 31.52 -3.55 -19.35
C THR A 262 32.88 -3.74 -18.70
N ASP A 263 33.54 -2.64 -18.33
CA ASP A 263 34.77 -2.68 -17.54
C ASP A 263 34.50 -3.20 -16.12
N ALA A 264 35.31 -4.17 -15.67
CA ALA A 264 35.11 -4.82 -14.37
C ALA A 264 35.32 -3.87 -13.19
N THR A 265 36.22 -2.89 -13.30
CA THR A 265 36.47 -1.91 -12.25
C THR A 265 35.29 -0.97 -12.09
N ASP A 266 34.77 -0.46 -13.21
CA ASP A 266 33.60 0.43 -13.20
C ASP A 266 32.33 -0.31 -12.78
N ARG A 267 32.19 -1.59 -13.17
CA ARG A 267 31.07 -2.44 -12.75
C ARG A 267 31.09 -2.69 -11.24
N ARG A 268 32.25 -3.06 -10.68
CA ARG A 268 32.40 -3.20 -9.23
C ARG A 268 32.05 -1.91 -8.49
N ARG A 269 32.57 -0.75 -8.93
CA ARG A 269 32.26 0.55 -8.33
C ARG A 269 30.76 0.85 -8.35
N PHE A 270 30.10 0.54 -9.47
CA PHE A 270 28.65 0.70 -9.60
C PHE A 270 27.87 -0.19 -8.62
N LEU A 271 28.23 -1.47 -8.52
CA LEU A 271 27.57 -2.42 -7.63
C LEU A 271 27.75 -2.02 -6.16
N GLU A 272 28.96 -1.68 -5.75
CA GLU A 272 29.25 -1.18 -4.40
C GLU A 272 28.50 0.13 -4.10
N HIS A 273 28.37 1.02 -5.08
CA HIS A 273 27.60 2.24 -4.91
C HIS A 273 26.09 1.95 -4.77
N SER A 274 25.55 1.05 -5.59
CA SER A 274 24.16 0.60 -5.47
C SER A 274 23.87 -0.02 -4.10
N LYS A 275 24.84 -0.79 -3.56
CA LYS A 275 24.74 -1.34 -2.21
C LYS A 275 24.72 -0.24 -1.14
N LYS A 276 25.57 0.77 -1.29
CA LYS A 276 25.61 1.94 -0.40
C LYS A 276 24.32 2.77 -0.43
N ILE A 277 23.60 2.78 -1.55
CA ILE A 277 22.28 3.43 -1.65
C ILE A 277 21.21 2.66 -0.84
N GLY A 278 21.41 1.36 -0.61
CA GLY A 278 20.52 0.53 0.21
C GLY A 278 19.82 -0.62 -0.55
N PHE A 279 20.25 -0.93 -1.78
CA PHE A 279 19.70 -2.08 -2.50
C PHE A 279 20.30 -3.41 -1.99
N ASP A 280 19.50 -4.47 -2.02
CA ASP A 280 19.89 -5.81 -1.56
C ASP A 280 20.40 -6.71 -2.67
N GLY A 281 20.03 -6.40 -3.91
CA GLY A 281 20.43 -7.13 -5.09
C GLY A 281 20.08 -6.37 -6.36
N ILE A 282 20.34 -6.99 -7.51
CA ILE A 282 20.15 -6.36 -8.81
C ILE A 282 19.30 -7.21 -9.76
N GLU A 283 18.49 -6.57 -10.57
CA GLU A 283 17.77 -7.19 -11.68
C GLU A 283 18.53 -6.99 -13.00
N LEU A 284 18.84 -8.08 -13.70
CA LEU A 284 19.65 -8.08 -14.92
C LEU A 284 18.88 -8.62 -16.13
N PRO A 285 19.23 -8.21 -17.37
CA PRO A 285 18.74 -8.91 -18.54
C PRO A 285 19.37 -10.30 -18.62
N ALA A 286 18.69 -11.25 -19.25
CA ALA A 286 19.31 -12.52 -19.61
C ALA A 286 20.52 -12.29 -20.53
N MET A 287 21.66 -12.89 -20.18
CA MET A 287 22.90 -12.82 -20.98
C MET A 287 23.27 -14.21 -21.49
N ASN A 288 23.90 -14.25 -22.66
CA ASN A 288 24.40 -15.49 -23.23
C ASN A 288 25.85 -15.73 -22.80
N LEU A 289 26.04 -16.17 -21.56
CA LEU A 289 27.35 -16.49 -21.00
C LEU A 289 27.52 -18.01 -20.88
N PRO A 290 28.69 -18.58 -21.24
CA PRO A 290 29.05 -19.95 -20.87
C PRO A 290 29.03 -20.15 -19.35
N ASP A 291 28.77 -21.37 -18.87
CA ASP A 291 28.61 -21.66 -17.43
C ASP A 291 29.78 -21.18 -16.57
N ALA A 292 31.03 -21.34 -17.03
CA ALA A 292 32.21 -20.88 -16.30
C ALA A 292 32.28 -19.35 -16.18
N GLU A 293 31.87 -18.63 -17.22
CA GLU A 293 31.79 -17.17 -17.21
C GLU A 293 30.63 -16.69 -16.33
N ALA A 294 29.48 -17.38 -16.38
CA ALA A 294 28.34 -17.09 -15.51
C ALA A 294 28.69 -17.29 -14.02
N ALA A 295 29.43 -18.34 -13.66
CA ALA A 295 29.90 -18.57 -12.29
C ALA A 295 30.90 -17.49 -11.81
N THR A 296 31.79 -17.05 -12.70
CA THR A 296 32.71 -15.94 -12.42
C THR A 296 31.94 -14.64 -12.20
N PHE A 297 30.97 -14.37 -13.07
CA PHE A 297 30.11 -13.19 -12.98
C PHE A 297 29.24 -13.19 -11.71
N ARG A 298 28.70 -14.34 -11.32
CA ARG A 298 28.01 -14.53 -10.03
C ARG A 298 28.91 -14.16 -8.85
N SER A 299 30.14 -14.67 -8.83
CA SER A 299 31.09 -14.38 -7.75
C SER A 299 31.38 -12.88 -7.66
N GLU A 300 31.50 -12.20 -8.80
CA GLU A 300 31.70 -10.74 -8.84
C GLU A 300 30.51 -9.97 -8.22
N LEU A 301 29.27 -10.39 -8.50
CA LEU A 301 28.07 -9.80 -7.92
C LEU A 301 27.99 -10.03 -6.40
N GLU A 302 28.29 -11.25 -5.95
CA GLU A 302 28.30 -11.63 -4.54
C GLU A 302 29.40 -10.87 -3.76
N ASP A 303 30.61 -10.77 -4.32
CA ASP A 303 31.74 -10.03 -3.72
C ASP A 303 31.44 -8.54 -3.55
N ALA A 304 30.65 -7.95 -4.45
CA ALA A 304 30.19 -6.56 -4.34
C ALA A 304 29.01 -6.38 -3.37
N GLY A 305 28.51 -7.46 -2.76
CA GLY A 305 27.33 -7.45 -1.89
C GLY A 305 26.02 -7.16 -2.63
N MET A 306 25.98 -7.43 -3.94
CA MET A 306 24.89 -7.09 -4.84
C MET A 306 24.51 -8.30 -5.73
N PRO A 307 24.04 -9.42 -5.13
CA PRO A 307 23.68 -10.61 -5.89
C PRO A 307 22.56 -10.31 -6.90
N CYS A 308 22.51 -11.08 -7.99
CA CYS A 308 21.37 -11.01 -8.90
C CYS A 308 20.15 -11.67 -8.25
N VAL A 309 19.03 -10.94 -8.17
CA VAL A 309 17.80 -11.45 -7.54
C VAL A 309 16.74 -11.83 -8.56
N ALA A 310 16.77 -11.21 -9.73
CA ALA A 310 15.83 -11.47 -10.81
C ALA A 310 16.46 -11.27 -12.19
N ILE A 311 16.03 -12.10 -13.14
CA ILE A 311 16.37 -11.99 -14.55
C ILE A 311 15.16 -11.46 -15.32
N ARG A 312 15.38 -10.47 -16.18
CA ARG A 312 14.42 -10.05 -17.18
C ARG A 312 14.44 -10.99 -18.36
N GLY A 313 13.30 -11.65 -18.57
CA GLY A 313 12.92 -12.31 -19.80
C GLY A 313 11.74 -11.59 -20.45
N GLY A 314 11.17 -12.21 -21.48
CA GLY A 314 9.90 -11.75 -22.04
C GLY A 314 9.73 -12.03 -23.52
N GLY A 315 8.48 -11.89 -23.94
CA GLY A 315 8.07 -12.02 -25.33
C GLY A 315 6.72 -12.72 -25.45
N GLY A 316 6.00 -12.48 -26.54
CA GLY A 316 4.72 -13.12 -26.78
C GLY A 316 4.85 -14.64 -26.85
N ALA A 317 4.33 -15.32 -25.82
CA ALA A 317 4.37 -16.76 -25.67
C ALA A 317 3.45 -17.50 -26.66
N ALA A 318 2.42 -16.82 -27.17
CA ALA A 318 1.44 -17.40 -28.10
C ALA A 318 1.46 -16.77 -29.51
N HIS A 319 2.37 -15.83 -29.80
CA HIS A 319 2.40 -15.17 -31.11
C HIS A 319 2.93 -16.13 -32.21
N PRO A 320 2.18 -16.38 -33.31
CA PRO A 320 2.52 -17.41 -34.29
C PRO A 320 3.92 -17.32 -34.90
N ARG A 321 4.44 -16.10 -35.09
CA ARG A 321 5.77 -15.87 -35.68
C ARG A 321 6.93 -16.02 -34.70
N VAL A 322 6.74 -15.70 -33.42
CA VAL A 322 7.86 -15.50 -32.47
C VAL A 322 7.76 -16.37 -31.22
N ALA A 323 6.64 -17.07 -31.00
CA ALA A 323 6.42 -17.90 -29.81
C ALA A 323 7.53 -18.92 -29.58
N ALA A 324 7.95 -19.65 -30.62
CA ALA A 324 9.02 -20.65 -30.48
C ALA A 324 10.36 -20.03 -30.05
N ALA A 325 10.73 -18.90 -30.67
CA ALA A 325 11.95 -18.16 -30.31
C ALA A 325 11.87 -17.58 -28.90
N ASN A 326 10.73 -16.98 -28.53
CA ASN A 326 10.51 -16.41 -27.21
C ASN A 326 10.50 -17.48 -26.11
N LYS A 327 9.91 -18.65 -26.37
CA LYS A 327 9.99 -19.80 -25.46
C LYS A 327 11.43 -20.21 -25.23
N GLN A 328 12.23 -20.33 -26.30
CA GLN A 328 13.66 -20.64 -26.17
C GLN A 328 14.41 -19.56 -25.40
N SER A 329 14.13 -18.28 -25.65
CA SER A 329 14.70 -17.17 -24.87
C SER A 329 14.34 -17.25 -23.39
N MET A 330 13.10 -17.64 -23.05
CA MET A 330 12.67 -17.81 -21.66
C MET A 330 13.39 -18.99 -20.99
N ILE A 331 13.58 -20.10 -21.70
CA ILE A 331 14.40 -21.24 -21.22
C ILE A 331 15.86 -20.80 -21.00
N ASN A 332 16.45 -20.05 -21.93
CA ASN A 332 17.81 -19.53 -21.78
C ASN A 332 17.91 -18.58 -20.56
N ALA A 333 16.88 -17.77 -20.32
CA ALA A 333 16.81 -16.90 -19.14
C ALA A 333 16.73 -17.70 -17.83
N VAL A 334 15.97 -18.79 -17.80
CA VAL A 334 15.91 -19.72 -16.65
C VAL A 334 17.26 -20.36 -16.38
N ASN A 335 17.92 -20.91 -17.41
CA ASN A 335 19.25 -21.51 -17.27
C ASN A 335 20.28 -20.48 -16.80
N PHE A 336 20.23 -19.27 -17.35
CA PHE A 336 21.11 -18.19 -16.93
C PHE A 336 20.84 -17.78 -15.47
N ALA A 337 19.57 -17.66 -15.06
CA ALA A 337 19.18 -17.35 -13.69
C ALA A 337 19.72 -18.40 -12.71
N ALA A 338 19.56 -19.69 -13.03
CA ALA A 338 20.09 -20.79 -12.22
C ALA A 338 21.63 -20.72 -12.09
N ASN A 339 22.33 -20.47 -13.20
CA ASN A 339 23.79 -20.36 -13.22
C ASN A 339 24.32 -19.19 -12.38
N ILE A 340 23.62 -18.06 -12.38
CA ILE A 340 24.04 -16.87 -11.61
C ILE A 340 23.40 -16.78 -10.21
N GLY A 341 22.56 -17.75 -9.83
CA GLY A 341 21.90 -17.78 -8.52
C GLY A 341 20.71 -16.81 -8.37
N ALA A 342 20.11 -16.35 -9.46
CA ALA A 342 18.89 -15.56 -9.41
C ALA A 342 17.66 -16.46 -9.23
N GLY A 343 16.79 -16.12 -8.27
CA GLY A 343 15.63 -16.96 -7.91
C GLY A 343 14.41 -16.77 -8.81
N VAL A 344 14.33 -15.66 -9.56
CA VAL A 344 13.15 -15.32 -10.36
C VAL A 344 13.53 -14.96 -11.79
N VAL A 345 12.75 -15.44 -12.76
CA VAL A 345 12.68 -14.90 -14.12
C VAL A 345 11.38 -14.12 -14.27
N ASN A 346 11.48 -12.79 -14.33
CA ASN A 346 10.36 -11.91 -14.63
C ASN A 346 10.14 -11.86 -16.14
N SER A 347 8.93 -12.20 -16.60
CA SER A 347 8.62 -12.34 -18.02
C SER A 347 7.31 -11.68 -18.39
N THR A 348 7.33 -10.90 -19.47
CA THR A 348 6.11 -10.43 -20.12
C THR A 348 5.56 -11.52 -21.04
N VAL A 349 4.24 -11.70 -21.04
CA VAL A 349 3.51 -12.57 -21.99
C VAL A 349 2.80 -11.75 -23.07
N THR A 350 3.41 -10.63 -23.45
CA THR A 350 2.84 -9.64 -24.37
C THR A 350 2.51 -10.26 -25.72
N THR A 351 1.23 -10.37 -26.03
CA THR A 351 0.77 -10.76 -27.37
C THR A 351 0.24 -9.49 -28.03
N PRO A 352 0.78 -9.08 -29.20
CA PRO A 352 0.28 -7.92 -29.92
C PRO A 352 -1.25 -7.94 -30.00
N PRO A 353 -1.92 -6.79 -29.86
CA PRO A 353 -3.37 -6.71 -30.01
C PRO A 353 -3.80 -7.39 -31.31
N ARG A 354 -4.88 -8.16 -31.27
CA ARG A 354 -5.48 -8.79 -32.47
C ARG A 354 -5.96 -7.75 -33.49
N ASP A 355 -6.11 -6.49 -33.07
CA ASP A 355 -6.43 -5.36 -33.91
C ASP A 355 -5.19 -4.47 -34.12
N PRO A 356 -4.56 -4.48 -35.32
CA PRO A 356 -3.44 -3.61 -35.64
C PRO A 356 -3.79 -2.11 -35.60
N ASP A 357 -5.07 -1.76 -35.72
CA ASP A 357 -5.59 -0.37 -35.73
C ASP A 357 -6.26 0.03 -34.40
N GLY A 358 -6.19 -0.84 -33.40
CA GLY A 358 -6.89 -0.64 -32.15
C GLY A 358 -6.37 0.59 -31.36
N LYS A 359 -7.26 1.26 -30.61
CA LYS A 359 -7.00 2.50 -29.84
C LYS A 359 -6.31 2.25 -28.50
N GLY A 360 -5.01 2.54 -28.34
CA GLY A 360 -4.27 2.37 -27.06
C GLY A 360 -2.84 1.85 -27.15
N THR A 361 -2.18 2.09 -28.29
CA THR A 361 -0.77 1.75 -28.54
C THR A 361 0.21 2.88 -28.18
N TYR A 362 -0.31 4.04 -27.74
CA TYR A 362 0.47 5.22 -27.36
C TYR A 362 0.20 5.65 -25.91
N ARG A 363 1.15 6.37 -25.30
CA ARG A 363 1.05 6.82 -23.90
C ARG A 363 -0.06 7.85 -23.73
N GLY A 364 -0.90 7.68 -22.69
CA GLY A 364 -2.01 8.58 -22.40
C GLY A 364 -3.24 8.36 -23.28
N ALA A 365 -3.44 7.14 -23.80
CA ALA A 365 -4.64 6.81 -24.55
C ALA A 365 -5.86 6.77 -23.62
N SER A 366 -7.00 7.29 -24.10
CA SER A 366 -8.23 7.43 -23.30
C SER A 366 -8.96 6.12 -23.00
N VAL A 367 -8.61 5.02 -23.66
CA VAL A 367 -9.27 3.72 -23.50
C VAL A 367 -8.20 2.62 -23.48
N SER A 368 -8.36 1.67 -22.55
CA SER A 368 -7.54 0.46 -22.51
C SER A 368 -7.85 -0.46 -23.69
N GLN A 369 -6.80 -0.94 -24.37
CA GLN A 369 -6.88 -2.19 -25.14
C GLN A 369 -6.29 -3.27 -24.24
N GLY A 370 -6.93 -4.41 -24.04
CA GLY A 370 -7.76 -5.14 -24.99
C GLY A 370 -7.11 -6.47 -25.36
N SER A 371 -5.83 -6.69 -25.01
CA SER A 371 -5.21 -8.00 -25.20
C SER A 371 -5.88 -9.07 -24.34
N SER A 372 -6.22 -8.78 -23.07
CA SER A 372 -7.07 -9.68 -22.27
C SER A 372 -8.53 -9.70 -22.75
N ARG A 373 -9.13 -8.54 -23.02
CA ARG A 373 -10.55 -8.41 -23.44
C ARG A 373 -10.87 -9.04 -24.80
N LEU A 374 -9.92 -9.03 -25.73
CA LEU A 374 -10.04 -9.61 -27.08
C LEU A 374 -9.39 -11.00 -27.16
N ALA A 375 -8.72 -11.45 -26.10
CA ALA A 375 -8.25 -12.81 -26.00
C ALA A 375 -9.43 -13.77 -25.93
N SER A 376 -9.37 -14.78 -26.78
CA SER A 376 -10.20 -15.97 -26.69
C SER A 376 -9.63 -16.93 -25.66
N ALA A 377 -10.45 -17.88 -25.19
CA ALA A 377 -10.00 -18.98 -24.34
C ALA A 377 -8.77 -19.71 -24.94
N VAL A 378 -8.74 -19.88 -26.26
CA VAL A 378 -7.62 -20.52 -26.97
C VAL A 378 -6.30 -19.73 -26.82
N ASP A 379 -6.32 -18.41 -26.70
CA ASP A 379 -5.10 -17.63 -26.48
C ASP A 379 -4.57 -17.83 -25.06
N TYR A 380 -5.47 -17.88 -24.08
CA TYR A 380 -5.13 -18.21 -22.69
C TYR A 380 -4.54 -19.62 -22.61
N GLU A 381 -5.21 -20.63 -23.19
CA GLU A 381 -4.74 -22.01 -23.20
C GLU A 381 -3.36 -22.17 -23.87
N ARG A 382 -3.13 -21.50 -25.01
CA ARG A 382 -1.84 -21.53 -25.70
C ARG A 382 -0.74 -20.85 -24.90
N THR A 383 -1.04 -19.71 -24.29
CA THR A 383 -0.11 -18.96 -23.44
C THR A 383 0.23 -19.78 -22.20
N ALA A 384 -0.79 -20.31 -21.51
CA ALA A 384 -0.64 -21.13 -20.32
C ALA A 384 0.20 -22.37 -20.58
N LYS A 385 -0.06 -23.10 -21.67
CA LYS A 385 0.74 -24.25 -22.09
C LYS A 385 2.21 -23.87 -22.30
N ALA A 386 2.48 -22.78 -23.04
CA ALA A 386 3.85 -22.36 -23.32
C ALA A 386 4.60 -21.97 -22.04
N VAL A 387 3.93 -21.32 -21.07
CA VAL A 387 4.51 -20.97 -19.77
C VAL A 387 4.71 -22.22 -18.91
N SER A 388 3.72 -23.10 -18.80
CA SER A 388 3.77 -24.33 -17.99
C SER A 388 4.92 -25.26 -18.41
N GLU A 389 5.17 -25.40 -19.72
CA GLU A 389 6.32 -26.17 -20.24
C GLU A 389 7.67 -25.60 -19.80
N VAL A 390 7.79 -24.28 -19.64
CA VAL A 390 9.02 -23.64 -19.14
C VAL A 390 9.05 -23.64 -17.60
N ALA A 391 7.90 -23.55 -16.94
CA ALA A 391 7.78 -23.62 -15.50
C ALA A 391 8.30 -24.96 -14.96
N GLY A 392 8.05 -26.07 -15.65
CA GLY A 392 8.64 -27.37 -15.30
C GLY A 392 10.18 -27.34 -15.30
N ILE A 393 10.79 -26.77 -16.36
CA ILE A 393 12.25 -26.62 -16.47
C ILE A 393 12.80 -25.70 -15.38
N ALA A 394 12.07 -24.64 -15.04
CA ALA A 394 12.44 -23.70 -13.99
C ALA A 394 12.36 -24.34 -12.59
N ALA A 395 11.32 -25.14 -12.33
CA ALA A 395 11.13 -25.85 -11.07
C ALA A 395 12.30 -26.83 -10.80
N ASP A 396 12.74 -27.58 -11.81
CA ASP A 396 13.89 -28.49 -11.71
C ASP A 396 15.20 -27.78 -11.32
N GLN A 397 15.27 -26.47 -11.57
CA GLN A 397 16.44 -25.62 -11.29
C GLN A 397 16.24 -24.72 -10.07
N GLY A 398 15.10 -24.82 -9.37
CA GLY A 398 14.77 -23.95 -8.24
C GLY A 398 14.55 -22.48 -8.62
N VAL A 399 14.14 -22.22 -9.86
CA VAL A 399 13.84 -20.90 -10.39
C VAL A 399 12.32 -20.72 -10.50
N GLU A 400 11.84 -19.58 -10.05
CA GLU A 400 10.45 -19.17 -10.22
C GLU A 400 10.26 -18.31 -11.46
N ILE A 401 9.05 -18.33 -12.01
CA ILE A 401 8.63 -17.44 -13.11
C ILE A 401 7.66 -16.41 -12.52
N SER A 402 7.83 -15.16 -12.89
CA SER A 402 6.89 -14.09 -12.55
C SER A 402 6.28 -13.50 -13.82
N ILE A 403 4.95 -13.52 -13.91
CA ILE A 403 4.21 -12.96 -15.05
C ILE A 403 3.99 -11.46 -14.84
N GLU A 404 4.61 -10.63 -15.66
CA GLU A 404 4.50 -9.17 -15.57
C GLU A 404 3.14 -8.67 -16.07
N ILE A 405 2.41 -7.94 -15.22
CA ILE A 405 1.28 -7.13 -15.63
C ILE A 405 1.78 -6.01 -16.54
N HIS A 406 1.35 -6.03 -17.80
CA HIS A 406 1.91 -5.14 -18.81
C HIS A 406 0.84 -4.71 -19.82
N GLN A 407 0.95 -3.49 -20.35
CA GLN A 407 0.07 -3.03 -21.42
C GLN A 407 0.23 -3.90 -22.68
N ASN A 408 -0.85 -4.12 -23.43
CA ASN A 408 -0.89 -5.05 -24.57
C ASN A 408 -0.58 -6.52 -24.22
N SER A 409 -0.72 -6.92 -22.95
CA SER A 409 -0.56 -8.30 -22.51
C SER A 409 -1.91 -8.96 -22.30
N ILE A 410 -1.97 -10.29 -22.45
CA ILE A 410 -3.15 -11.07 -22.03
C ILE A 410 -3.32 -11.08 -20.50
N ALA A 411 -2.25 -10.72 -19.76
CA ALA A 411 -2.24 -10.41 -18.34
C ALA A 411 -1.98 -8.90 -18.16
N ASP A 412 -3.03 -8.08 -18.23
CA ASP A 412 -2.97 -6.62 -18.14
C ASP A 412 -3.80 -6.04 -16.96
N ASN A 413 -4.44 -6.91 -16.18
CA ASN A 413 -5.21 -6.59 -14.97
C ASN A 413 -5.26 -7.83 -14.04
N SER A 414 -5.86 -7.72 -12.85
CA SER A 414 -5.82 -8.79 -11.85
C SER A 414 -6.55 -10.06 -12.30
N TRP A 415 -7.79 -9.91 -12.75
CA TRP A 415 -8.69 -10.98 -13.19
C TRP A 415 -8.14 -11.77 -14.37
N SER A 416 -7.55 -11.09 -15.37
CA SER A 416 -6.90 -11.77 -16.48
C SER A 416 -5.63 -12.52 -16.07
N ALA A 417 -4.83 -11.95 -15.18
CA ALA A 417 -3.62 -12.59 -14.68
C ALA A 417 -3.94 -13.80 -13.79
N LEU A 418 -4.91 -13.68 -12.87
CA LEU A 418 -5.37 -14.78 -12.02
C LEU A 418 -5.94 -15.94 -12.86
N HIS A 419 -6.73 -15.63 -13.90
CA HIS A 419 -7.23 -16.66 -14.81
C HIS A 419 -6.09 -17.36 -15.57
N LEU A 420 -5.07 -16.61 -16.01
CA LEU A 420 -3.91 -17.20 -16.66
C LEU A 420 -3.10 -18.09 -15.69
N LEU A 421 -2.91 -17.68 -14.43
CA LEU A 421 -2.24 -18.48 -13.41
C LEU A 421 -2.99 -19.78 -13.12
N GLU A 422 -4.32 -19.73 -13.02
CA GLU A 422 -5.17 -20.91 -12.85
C GLU A 422 -4.99 -21.92 -13.99
N LEU A 423 -4.89 -21.45 -15.24
CA LEU A 423 -4.66 -22.32 -16.40
C LEU A 423 -3.22 -22.84 -16.51
N ILE A 424 -2.23 -22.11 -15.99
CA ILE A 424 -0.84 -22.56 -15.95
C ILE A 424 -0.66 -23.69 -14.94
N ASP A 425 -1.35 -23.60 -13.79
CA ASP A 425 -1.37 -24.58 -12.71
C ASP A 425 0.04 -25.06 -12.30
N ALA A 426 0.93 -24.11 -12.00
CA ALA A 426 2.30 -24.39 -11.58
C ALA A 426 2.67 -23.58 -10.32
N PRO A 427 3.12 -24.21 -9.23
CA PRO A 427 3.35 -23.54 -7.95
C PRO A 427 4.54 -22.59 -7.95
N ASN A 428 5.47 -22.73 -8.89
CA ASN A 428 6.62 -21.85 -9.08
C ASN A 428 6.34 -20.70 -10.07
N VAL A 429 5.07 -20.45 -10.41
CA VAL A 429 4.65 -19.35 -11.27
C VAL A 429 3.80 -18.38 -10.47
N GLY A 430 4.29 -17.14 -10.35
CA GLY A 430 3.59 -16.04 -9.69
C GLY A 430 3.38 -14.86 -10.62
N VAL A 431 3.04 -13.71 -10.04
CA VAL A 431 2.76 -12.46 -10.76
C VAL A 431 3.69 -11.33 -10.31
N ASN A 432 4.05 -10.48 -11.27
CA ASN A 432 4.68 -9.19 -11.04
C ASN A 432 3.66 -8.09 -11.33
N PRO A 433 3.05 -7.47 -10.29
CA PRO A 433 2.05 -6.42 -10.46
C PRO A 433 2.72 -5.07 -10.80
N ASP A 434 3.36 -5.00 -11.97
CA ASP A 434 3.97 -3.78 -12.52
C ASP A 434 2.90 -2.82 -13.05
N LEU A 435 2.03 -2.35 -12.16
CA LEU A 435 0.85 -1.54 -12.49
C LEU A 435 1.21 -0.17 -13.06
N GLY A 436 2.46 0.28 -12.90
CA GLY A 436 2.92 1.49 -13.57
C GLY A 436 2.84 1.39 -15.10
N ASN A 437 2.98 0.17 -15.65
CA ASN A 437 2.78 -0.12 -17.07
C ASN A 437 1.34 0.17 -17.54
N ILE A 438 0.36 -0.07 -16.67
CA ILE A 438 -1.06 0.20 -16.94
C ILE A 438 -1.33 1.69 -16.75
N TYR A 439 -0.87 2.24 -15.62
CA TYR A 439 -1.13 3.62 -15.22
C TYR A 439 -0.56 4.66 -16.18
N TRP A 440 0.62 4.49 -16.77
CA TRP A 440 1.13 5.49 -17.74
C TRP A 440 0.54 5.34 -19.16
N THR A 441 -0.15 4.24 -19.44
CA THR A 441 -0.63 3.90 -20.79
C THR A 441 -2.05 4.38 -20.95
N TYR A 442 -2.90 4.12 -19.95
CA TYR A 442 -4.33 4.34 -20.02
C TYR A 442 -4.79 5.45 -19.10
N ASP A 443 -5.54 6.41 -19.63
CA ASP A 443 -6.10 7.50 -18.83
C ASP A 443 -7.07 6.97 -17.76
N THR A 444 -7.90 6.00 -18.11
CA THR A 444 -8.71 5.26 -17.13
C THR A 444 -8.47 3.76 -17.34
N PRO A 445 -7.64 3.14 -16.48
CA PRO A 445 -7.51 1.68 -16.44
C PRO A 445 -8.86 1.00 -16.19
N GLU A 446 -9.02 -0.25 -16.62
CA GLU A 446 -10.25 -1.03 -16.35
C GLU A 446 -10.40 -1.40 -14.86
N GLU A 447 -9.31 -1.40 -14.12
CA GLU A 447 -9.22 -1.74 -12.70
C GLU A 447 -8.32 -0.72 -11.99
N SER A 448 -8.65 -0.30 -10.77
CA SER A 448 -7.78 0.58 -9.99
C SER A 448 -6.53 -0.16 -9.52
N CYS A 449 -5.41 0.56 -9.33
CA CYS A 449 -4.17 -0.05 -8.85
C CYS A 449 -4.36 -0.73 -7.48
N GLU A 450 -5.15 -0.13 -6.58
CA GLU A 450 -5.42 -0.65 -5.25
C GLU A 450 -6.20 -1.98 -5.30
N ALA A 451 -7.20 -2.07 -6.16
CA ALA A 451 -7.98 -3.29 -6.36
C ALA A 451 -7.09 -4.40 -6.95
N ALA A 452 -6.27 -4.07 -7.95
CA ALA A 452 -5.36 -5.01 -8.58
C ALA A 452 -4.31 -5.54 -7.58
N ILE A 453 -3.72 -4.66 -6.76
CA ILE A 453 -2.77 -5.05 -5.70
C ILE A 453 -3.45 -6.00 -4.71
N ALA A 454 -4.64 -5.64 -4.21
CA ALA A 454 -5.34 -6.45 -3.23
C ALA A 454 -5.68 -7.85 -3.75
N ALA A 455 -6.07 -7.95 -5.03
CA ALA A 455 -6.40 -9.22 -5.67
C ALA A 455 -5.14 -10.08 -5.97
N LEU A 456 -4.03 -9.46 -6.35
CA LEU A 456 -2.82 -10.17 -6.78
C LEU A 456 -1.88 -10.52 -5.63
N ALA A 457 -1.96 -9.85 -4.47
CA ALA A 457 -0.99 -9.92 -3.39
C ALA A 457 -0.56 -11.34 -2.97
N SER A 458 -1.50 -12.31 -2.92
CA SER A 458 -1.20 -13.69 -2.51
C SER A 458 -0.47 -14.52 -3.57
N HIS A 459 -0.30 -13.99 -4.78
CA HIS A 459 0.36 -14.65 -5.91
C HIS A 459 1.66 -13.94 -6.32
N VAL A 460 2.04 -12.86 -5.61
CA VAL A 460 3.22 -12.07 -5.92
C VAL A 460 4.49 -12.80 -5.51
N ASN A 461 5.41 -12.99 -6.45
CA ASN A 461 6.76 -13.49 -6.19
C ASN A 461 7.88 -12.53 -6.65
N TYR A 462 7.51 -11.45 -7.31
CA TYR A 462 8.40 -10.34 -7.68
C TYR A 462 7.59 -9.08 -7.91
N TRP A 463 8.15 -7.88 -7.73
CA TRP A 463 7.39 -6.65 -7.93
C TRP A 463 8.26 -5.49 -8.42
N HIS A 464 7.99 -5.05 -9.65
CA HIS A 464 8.40 -3.73 -10.11
C HIS A 464 7.52 -2.63 -9.52
N CYS A 465 8.07 -1.86 -8.58
CA CYS A 465 7.40 -0.71 -8.01
C CYS A 465 7.73 0.56 -8.80
N LYS A 466 6.72 1.20 -9.40
CA LYS A 466 6.85 2.47 -10.12
C LYS A 466 5.95 3.52 -9.49
N SER A 467 6.55 4.60 -8.98
CA SER A 467 5.81 5.79 -8.54
C SER A 467 5.61 6.73 -9.72
N LEU A 468 4.36 6.93 -10.12
CA LEU A 468 4.00 7.77 -11.28
C LEU A 468 3.07 8.89 -10.83
N TYR A 469 3.35 10.11 -11.28
CA TYR A 469 2.47 11.25 -11.13
C TYR A 469 1.91 11.63 -12.50
N ARG A 470 0.58 11.72 -12.62
CA ARG A 470 -0.05 12.16 -13.87
C ARG A 470 -0.32 13.66 -13.80
N VAL A 471 0.14 14.37 -14.83
CA VAL A 471 -0.14 15.79 -15.02
C VAL A 471 -1.10 15.92 -16.21
N HIS A 472 -2.31 16.42 -15.95
CA HIS A 472 -3.22 16.82 -17.01
C HIS A 472 -2.84 18.24 -17.45
N ILE A 473 -2.27 18.36 -18.66
CA ILE A 473 -2.00 19.65 -19.27
C ILE A 473 -3.27 20.06 -20.04
N PRO A 474 -3.96 21.15 -19.65
CA PRO A 474 -5.23 21.58 -20.23
C PRO A 474 -5.17 21.89 -21.73
#